data_AF-A0A7J2S4T4-F1
#
_entry.id   AF-A0A7J2S4T4-F1
#
_cell.length_a   1.000
_cell.length_b   1.000
_cell.length_c   1.000
_cell.angle_alpha   90.00
_cell.angle_beta   90.00
_cell.angle_gamma   90.00
#
_symmetry.space_group_name_H-M   'P 1'
#
loop_
_entity.id
_entity.type
_entity.pdbx_description
1 polymer ?
#
loop_
_entity_poly.entity_id
_entity_poly.type
_entity_poly.pdbx_seq_one_letter_code
_entity_poly.pdbx_strand_id
1 'polypeptide(L)' 'MFSEEKTGFKAQVTKQFIGIMVVIIIGVAVVIPVVINVTETASITGTAGTLVNLLPLFIAVALILVVVGLY' A
#
# COMPACT_ATOMS: atom_id res chain seq x y z
N MET A 1 -19.41 20.55 -29.54
CA MET A 1 -18.11 19.85 -29.51
C MET A 1 -17.39 19.86 -28.15
N PHE A 2 -17.95 20.43 -27.06
CA PHE A 2 -17.28 20.47 -25.74
C PHE A 2 -17.69 19.37 -24.74
N SER A 3 -18.44 18.34 -25.18
CA SER A 3 -19.01 17.34 -24.25
C SER A 3 -18.17 16.06 -24.10
N GLU A 4 -17.32 15.72 -25.07
CA GLU A 4 -16.56 14.45 -25.06
C GLU A 4 -15.29 14.53 -24.19
N GLU A 5 -14.75 15.72 -23.97
CA GLU A 5 -13.55 15.94 -23.16
C GLU A 5 -13.82 15.65 -21.66
N LYS A 6 -15.02 15.98 -21.17
CA LYS A 6 -15.39 15.76 -19.75
C LYS A 6 -15.57 14.29 -19.40
N THR A 7 -15.90 13.43 -20.36
CA THR A 7 -16.02 11.98 -20.15
C THR A 7 -14.67 11.29 -20.05
N GLY A 8 -13.67 11.73 -20.83
CA GLY A 8 -12.31 11.19 -20.78
C GLY A 8 -11.61 11.46 -19.44
N PHE A 9 -11.72 12.68 -18.92
CA PHE A 9 -11.15 13.07 -17.63
C PHE A 9 -11.75 12.25 -16.46
N LYS A 10 -13.09 12.10 -16.43
CA LYS A 10 -13.76 11.27 -15.42
C LYS A 10 -13.31 9.82 -15.48
N ALA A 11 -13.22 9.24 -16.68
CA ALA A 11 -12.77 7.86 -16.85
C ALA A 11 -11.32 7.65 -16.41
N GLN A 12 -10.44 8.63 -16.65
CA GLN A 12 -9.05 8.59 -16.19
C GLN A 12 -8.95 8.66 -14.66
N VAL A 13 -9.65 9.59 -14.02
CA VAL A 13 -9.68 9.73 -12.57
C VAL A 13 -10.26 8.48 -11.90
N THR A 14 -11.33 7.89 -12.45
CA THR A 14 -11.90 6.64 -11.93
C THR A 14 -10.92 5.46 -12.02
N LYS A 15 -10.21 5.31 -13.15
CA LYS A 15 -9.20 4.25 -13.31
C LYS A 15 -8.05 4.41 -12.32
N GLN A 16 -7.56 5.64 -12.14
CA GLN A 16 -6.47 5.93 -11.19
C GLN A 16 -6.90 5.68 -9.75
N PHE A 17 -8.11 6.09 -9.37
CA PHE A 17 -8.67 5.86 -8.04
C PHE A 17 -8.79 4.36 -7.73
N ILE A 18 -9.30 3.57 -8.68
CA ILE A 18 -9.40 2.11 -8.54
C ILE A 18 -8.00 1.49 -8.39
N GLY A 19 -7.03 1.93 -9.20
CA GLY A 19 -5.65 1.47 -9.11
C GLY A 19 -5.04 1.70 -7.73
N ILE A 20 -5.18 2.92 -7.19
CA ILE A 20 -4.70 3.27 -5.85
C ILE A 20 -5.39 2.42 -4.78
N MET A 21 -6.71 2.24 -4.87
CA MET A 21 -7.48 1.43 -3.92
C MET A 21 -7.01 -0.02 -3.89
N VAL A 22 -6.73 -0.62 -5.05
CA VAL A 22 -6.21 -1.99 -5.14
C VAL A 22 -4.83 -2.10 -4.46
N VAL A 23 -3.94 -1.14 -4.71
CA VAL A 23 -2.60 -1.12 -4.08
C VAL A 23 -2.71 -1.00 -2.56
N ILE A 24 -3.58 -0.12 -2.05
CA ILE A 24 -3.81 0.04 -0.61
C ILE A 24 -4.34 -1.25 0.00
N ILE A 25 -5.35 -1.87 -0.62
CA ILE A 25 -5.94 -3.11 -0.11
C ILE A 25 -4.89 -4.23 -0.07
N ILE A 26 -4.10 -4.41 -1.13
CA ILE A 26 -3.05 -5.44 -1.16
C ILE A 26 -2.00 -5.14 -0.09
N GLY A 27 -1.53 -3.89 0.00
CA GLY A 27 -0.52 -3.49 0.97
C GLY A 27 -0.96 -3.72 2.42
N VAL A 28 -2.18 -3.30 2.77
CA VAL A 28 -2.67 -3.38 4.16
C VAL A 28 -3.20 -4.77 4.50
N ALA A 29 -4.02 -5.37 3.63
CA ALA A 29 -4.72 -6.61 3.93
C ALA A 29 -3.90 -7.87 3.60
N VAL A 30 -2.83 -7.76 2.79
CA VAL A 30 -2.00 -8.92 2.39
C VAL A 30 -0.56 -8.75 2.86
N VAL A 31 0.11 -7.66 2.52
CA VAL A 31 1.56 -7.54 2.78
C VAL A 31 1.86 -7.44 4.27
N ILE A 32 1.16 -6.58 5.01
CA ILE A 32 1.33 -6.43 6.47
C ILE A 32 1.13 -7.77 7.21
N PRO A 33 0.00 -8.50 7.05
CA PRO A 33 -0.20 -9.74 7.77
C PRO A 33 0.75 -10.86 7.35
N VAL A 34 1.20 -10.90 6.09
CA VAL A 34 2.24 -11.84 5.65
C VAL A 34 3.55 -11.60 6.40
N VAL A 35 3.96 -10.34 6.53
CA VAL A 35 5.19 -9.98 7.27
C VAL A 35 5.07 -10.34 8.74
N ILE A 36 3.92 -10.07 9.38
CA ILE A 36 3.67 -10.46 10.77
C ILE A 36 3.78 -11.98 10.93
N ASN A 37 3.10 -12.76 10.09
CA ASN A 37 3.11 -14.22 10.14
C ASN A 37 4.53 -14.81 9.95
N VAL A 38 5.31 -14.27 9.01
CA VAL A 38 6.71 -14.69 8.79
C VAL A 38 7.58 -14.36 10.01
N THR A 39 7.36 -13.21 10.64
CA THR A 39 8.12 -12.78 11.83
C THR A 39 7.81 -13.65 13.04
N GLU A 40 6.55 -14.02 13.24
CA GLU A 40 6.12 -14.92 14.31
C GLU A 40 6.65 -16.35 14.13
N THR A 41 6.75 -16.81 12.88
CA THR A 41 7.27 -18.14 12.56
C THR A 41 8.80 -18.19 12.63
N ALA A 42 9.45 -17.04 12.46
CA ALA A 42 10.90 -16.95 12.53
C ALA A 42 11.34 -16.75 13.99
N SER A 43 12.18 -17.64 14.50
CA SER A 43 12.74 -17.57 15.87
C SER A 43 13.78 -16.45 16.03
N ILE A 44 13.48 -15.23 15.56
CA ILE A 44 14.38 -14.08 15.57
C ILE A 44 14.23 -13.35 16.90
N THR A 45 15.29 -13.34 17.70
CA THR A 45 15.28 -12.74 19.04
C THR A 45 16.23 -11.54 19.14
N GLY A 46 16.10 -10.77 20.23
CA GLY A 46 16.95 -9.62 20.50
C GLY A 46 16.69 -8.45 19.55
N THR A 47 17.71 -7.64 19.28
CA THR A 47 17.62 -6.43 18.43
C THR A 47 17.16 -6.73 17.00
N ALA A 48 17.51 -7.90 16.46
CA ALA A 48 17.03 -8.33 15.14
C ALA A 48 15.50 -8.52 15.13
N GLY A 49 14.93 -9.12 16.18
CA GLY A 49 13.47 -9.27 16.32
C GLY A 49 12.76 -7.92 16.39
N THR A 50 13.34 -6.95 17.11
CA THR A 50 12.78 -5.58 17.18
C THR A 50 12.74 -4.90 15.80
N LEU A 51 13.81 -5.01 15.02
CA LEU A 51 13.84 -4.43 13.66
C LEU A 51 12.81 -5.07 12.74
N VAL A 52 12.64 -6.39 12.84
CA VAL A 52 11.64 -7.12 12.04
C VAL A 52 10.22 -6.79 12.48
N ASN A 53 9.98 -6.59 13.78
CA ASN A 53 8.67 -6.12 14.28
C ASN A 53 8.31 -4.69 13.83
N LEU A 54 9.29 -3.89 13.41
CA LEU A 54 9.06 -2.55 12.85
C LEU A 54 8.84 -2.55 11.33
N LEU A 55 9.15 -3.64 10.61
CA LEU A 55 8.92 -3.74 9.16
C LEU A 55 7.46 -3.45 8.75
N PRO A 56 6.43 -3.96 9.45
CA PRO A 56 5.04 -3.60 9.16
C PRO A 56 4.78 -2.10 9.19
N LEU A 57 5.39 -1.38 10.13
CA LEU A 57 5.27 0.07 10.24
C LEU A 57 5.95 0.77 9.06
N PHE A 58 7.16 0.35 8.68
CA PHE A 58 7.85 0.91 7.52
C PHE A 58 7.09 0.68 6.20
N ILE A 59 6.45 -0.48 6.05
CA ILE A 59 5.59 -0.79 4.90
C ILE A 59 4.37 0.14 4.90
N ALA A 60 3.72 0.35 6.05
CA ALA A 60 2.60 1.28 6.14
C ALA A 60 3.01 2.71 5.76
N VAL A 61 4.15 3.20 6.24
CA VAL A 61 4.68 4.52 5.88
C VAL A 61 5.00 4.60 4.39
N ALA A 62 5.64 3.58 3.82
CA ALA A 62 5.95 3.54 2.38
C ALA A 62 4.67 3.57 1.53
N LEU A 63 3.62 2.84 1.92
CA LEU A 63 2.33 2.87 1.22
C LEU A 63 1.69 4.26 1.26
N ILE A 64 1.75 4.94 2.41
CA ILE A 64 1.27 6.33 2.53
C ILE A 64 2.07 7.25 1.60
N LEU A 65 3.40 7.14 1.56
CA LEU A 65 4.25 7.95 0.68
C LEU A 65 3.95 7.70 -0.80
N VAL A 66 3.67 6.45 -1.19
CA VAL A 66 3.26 6.11 -2.56
C VAL A 66 1.93 6.78 -2.89
N VAL A 67 0.95 6.73 -1.99
CA VAL A 67 -0.36 7.37 -2.19
C VAL A 67 -0.24 8.89 -2.29
N VAL A 68 0.56 9.51 -1.42
CA VAL A 68 0.79 10.96 -1.41
C VAL A 68 1.59 11.42 -2.64
N GLY A 69 2.61 10.66 -3.04
CA GLY A 69 3.43 10.99 -4.22
C GLY A 69 2.74 10.73 -5.56
N LEU A 70 1.67 9.93 -5.57
CA LEU A 70 0.80 9.70 -6.74
C LEU A 70 -0.31 10.75 -6.88
N TYR A 71 -0.50 11.62 -5.89
CA TYR A 71 -1.51 12.68 -5.84
C TYR A 71 -0.89 14.04 -6.21
#